data_AF-A0A0M2PDE4-F1
#
_entry.id   AF-A0A0M2PDE4-F1
#
_cell.length_a   1.000
_cell.length_b   1.000
_cell.length_c   1.000
_cell.angle_alpha   90.00
_cell.angle_beta   90.00
_cell.angle_gamma   90.00
#
_symmetry.space_group_name_H-M   'P 1'
#
loop_
_entity.id
_entity.type
_entity.pdbx_description
1 polymer ?
#
loop_
_entity_poly.entity_id
_entity_poly.type
_entity_poly.pdbx_seq_one_letter_code
_entity_poly.pdbx_strand_id
1 'polypeptide(L)' 'MEKDFYAGIFVLVVGIFAIYMFFHTTRERFFNDKTYDSVRHITPLPVSINFWFIKILFLVGGLLCIAAGIWGISIPFL' A
#
# COMPACT_ATOMS: atom_id res chain seq x y z
N MET A 1 6.77 -14.07 19.73
CA MET A 1 8.16 -13.75 19.34
C MET A 1 8.45 -14.13 17.90
N GLU A 2 8.61 -15.40 17.53
CA GLU A 2 8.90 -15.77 16.12
C GLU A 2 7.77 -15.38 15.15
N LYS A 3 6.52 -15.64 15.53
CA LYS A 3 5.34 -15.26 14.72
C LYS A 3 5.26 -13.75 14.48
N ASP A 4 5.62 -12.93 15.47
CA ASP A 4 5.57 -11.47 15.38
C ASP A 4 6.68 -10.94 14.48
N PHE A 5 7.85 -11.60 14.49
CA PHE A 5 8.96 -11.30 13.58
C PHE A 5 8.61 -11.62 12.12
N TYR A 6 8.08 -12.82 11.84
CA TYR A 6 7.64 -13.19 10.49
C TYR A 6 6.48 -12.32 9.98
N ALA A 7 5.53 -11.98 10.87
CA ALA A 7 4.47 -11.03 10.56
C ALA A 7 5.03 -9.63 10.26
N GLY A 8 6.02 -9.17 11.04
CA GLY A 8 6.71 -7.90 10.82
C GLY A 8 7.39 -7.83 9.46
N ILE A 9 8.10 -8.89 9.05
CA ILE A 9 8.70 -9.00 7.70
C ILE A 9 7.63 -8.94 6.62
N PHE A 10 6.55 -9.71 6.76
CA PHE A 10 5.46 -9.72 5.78
C PHE A 10 4.83 -8.33 5.62
N VAL A 11 4.52 -7.67 6.74
CA VAL A 11 3.94 -6.31 6.75
C VAL A 11 4.91 -5.30 6.15
N LEU A 12 6.23 -5.43 6.40
CA LEU A 12 7.25 -4.57 5.80
C LEU A 12 7.29 -4.73 4.27
N VAL A 13 7.25 -5.97 3.77
CA VAL A 13 7.22 -6.25 2.33
C VAL A 13 5.96 -5.65 1.69
N VAL A 14 4.79 -5.81 2.31
CA VAL A 14 3.55 -5.18 1.86
C VAL A 14 3.68 -3.65 1.82
N GLY A 15 4.33 -3.05 2.81
CA GLY A 15 4.61 -1.61 2.84
C GLY A 15 5.50 -1.14 1.68
N ILE A 16 6.58 -1.86 1.39
CA ILE A 16 7.47 -1.56 0.25
C ILE A 16 6.71 -1.67 -1.08
N PHE A 17 5.91 -2.72 -1.25
CA PHE A 17 5.08 -2.90 -2.45
C PHE A 17 4.03 -1.80 -2.57
N ALA A 18 3.42 -1.34 -1.47
CA ALA A 18 2.47 -0.24 -1.50
C ALA A 18 3.13 1.08 -1.95
N ILE A 19 4.35 1.37 -1.48
CA ILE A 19 5.13 2.53 -1.94
C ILE A 19 5.53 2.38 -3.41
N TYR A 20 5.90 1.18 -3.86
CA TYR A 20 6.12 0.94 -5.29
C TYR A 20 4.86 1.21 -6.12
N MET A 21 3.71 0.72 -5.66
CA MET A 21 2.41 0.92 -6.32
C MET A 21 2.01 2.40 -6.36
N PHE A 22 2.43 3.22 -5.38
CA PHE A 22 2.24 4.67 -5.41
C PHE A 22 2.94 5.31 -6.61
N PHE A 23 4.19 4.94 -6.91
CA PHE A 23 4.93 5.44 -8.06
C PHE A 23 4.45 4.82 -9.38
N HIS A 24 4.05 3.55 -9.34
CA HIS A 24 3.53 2.84 -10.51
C HIS A 24 2.15 3.36 -10.98
N THR A 25 1.33 3.85 -10.05
CA THR A 25 -0.03 4.37 -10.32
C THR A 25 0.04 5.78 -10.90
N THR A 26 0.30 5.85 -12.21
CA THR A 26 0.19 7.08 -13.00
C THR A 26 -1.25 7.29 -13.48
N ARG A 27 -1.61 8.53 -13.85
CA ARG A 27 -2.96 8.82 -14.37
C ARG A 27 -3.28 7.98 -15.59
N GLU A 28 -2.37 7.93 -16.58
CA GLU A 28 -2.58 7.14 -17.80
C GLU A 28 -2.85 5.67 -17.51
N ARG A 29 -2.07 5.04 -16.63
CA ARG A 29 -2.28 3.63 -16.25
C ARG A 29 -3.57 3.45 -15.49
N PHE A 30 -3.90 4.36 -14.58
CA PHE A 30 -5.14 4.28 -13.81
C PHE A 30 -6.39 4.39 -14.69
N PHE A 31 -6.34 5.12 -15.82
CA PHE A 31 -7.48 5.31 -16.74
C PHE A 31 -7.52 4.30 -17.90
N ASN A 32 -6.40 3.71 -18.31
CA ASN A 32 -6.36 2.85 -19.51
C ASN A 32 -6.02 1.39 -19.22
N ASP A 33 -5.48 1.05 -18.06
CA ASP A 33 -5.03 -0.31 -17.74
C ASP A 33 -6.13 -1.11 -17.01
N LYS A 34 -6.34 -2.37 -17.43
CA LYS A 34 -7.28 -3.32 -16.81
C LYS A 34 -6.91 -3.63 -15.36
N THR A 35 -5.63 -3.50 -15.01
CA THR A 35 -5.13 -3.74 -13.64
C THR A 35 -5.81 -2.84 -12.61
N TYR A 36 -6.20 -1.63 -13.00
CA TYR A 36 -6.86 -0.66 -12.13
C TYR A 36 -8.37 -0.64 -12.28
N ASP A 37 -8.97 -1.46 -13.13
CA ASP A 37 -10.41 -1.41 -13.42
C ASP A 37 -11.23 -1.74 -12.16
N SER A 38 -10.85 -2.79 -11.43
CA SER A 38 -11.46 -3.11 -10.12
C SER A 38 -11.26 -2.00 -9.10
N VAL A 39 -10.10 -1.34 -9.14
CA VAL A 39 -9.71 -0.27 -8.21
C VAL A 39 -10.45 1.04 -8.51
N ARG A 40 -10.78 1.26 -9.78
CA ARG A 40 -11.50 2.44 -10.29
C ARG A 40 -12.93 2.51 -9.76
N HIS A 41 -13.51 1.37 -9.44
CA HIS A 41 -14.90 1.22 -9.01
C HIS A 41 -15.06 0.84 -7.52
N ILE A 42 -14.00 0.94 -6.72
CA ILE A 42 -14.07 0.66 -5.27
C ILE A 42 -15.06 1.59 -4.56
N THR A 43 -15.12 2.85 -4.96
CA THR A 43 -16.02 3.87 -4.39
C THR A 43 -16.92 4.47 -5.47
N PRO A 44 -18.20 4.79 -5.17
CA PRO A 44 -19.14 5.40 -6.12
C PRO A 44 -18.82 6.87 -6.46
N LEU A 45 -17.61 7.33 -6.16
CA LEU A 45 -17.13 8.69 -6.42
C LEU A 45 -16.61 8.83 -7.86
N PRO A 46 -16.46 10.07 -8.37
CA PRO A 46 -15.84 10.33 -9.66
C PRO A 46 -14.45 9.69 -9.77
N VAL A 47 -14.12 9.15 -10.94
CA VAL A 47 -12.87 8.41 -11.19
C VAL A 47 -11.62 9.23 -10.83
N SER A 48 -11.64 10.54 -11.08
CA SER A 48 -10.55 11.45 -10.72
C SER A 48 -10.34 11.54 -9.20
N ILE A 49 -11.41 11.46 -8.41
CA ILE A 49 -11.33 11.43 -6.94
C ILE A 49 -10.83 10.07 -6.48
N ASN A 50 -11.30 8.98 -7.08
CA ASN A 50 -10.82 7.63 -6.79
C ASN A 50 -9.31 7.49 -7.03
N PHE A 51 -8.77 8.08 -8.11
CA PHE A 51 -7.33 8.11 -8.37
C PHE A 51 -6.54 8.71 -7.20
N TRP A 52 -6.95 9.90 -6.74
CA TRP A 52 -6.27 10.58 -5.63
C TRP A 52 -6.44 9.84 -4.32
N PHE A 53 -7.62 9.29 -4.06
CA PHE A 53 -7.91 8.50 -2.87
C PHE A 53 -7.01 7.27 -2.78
N ILE A 54 -6.94 6.47 -3.85
CA ILE A 54 -6.08 5.29 -3.96
C ILE A 54 -4.61 5.66 -3.79
N LYS A 55 -4.20 6.77 -4.41
CA LYS A 55 -2.82 7.25 -4.31
C LYS A 55 -2.46 7.66 -2.88
N ILE A 56 -3.33 8.35 -2.18
CA ILE A 56 -3.14 8.67 -0.75
C ILE A 56 -3.11 7.38 0.08
N LEU A 57 -3.97 6.42 -0.23
CA LEU A 57 -4.07 5.15 0.49
C LEU A 57 -2.78 4.32 0.34
N PHE A 58 -2.18 4.26 -0.86
CA PHE A 58 -0.88 3.61 -1.05
C PHE A 58 0.25 4.30 -0.28
N LEU A 59 0.25 5.63 -0.23
CA LEU A 59 1.28 6.38 0.50
C LEU A 59 1.14 6.20 2.02
N VAL A 60 -0.04 6.49 2.57
CA VAL A 60 -0.30 6.44 4.02
C VAL A 60 -0.28 4.99 4.50
N GLY A 61 -0.96 4.09 3.80
CA GLY A 61 -0.98 2.66 4.12
C GLY A 61 0.42 2.04 4.00
N GLY A 62 1.19 2.40 2.97
CA GLY A 62 2.56 1.95 2.79
C GLY A 62 3.48 2.40 3.93
N LEU A 63 3.43 3.68 4.30
CA LEU A 63 4.20 4.22 5.43
C LEU A 63 3.83 3.55 6.76
N LEU A 64 2.54 3.33 7.03
CA LEU A 64 2.08 2.63 8.23
C LEU A 64 2.57 1.18 8.26
N CYS A 65 2.52 0.47 7.14
CA CYS A 65 3.04 -0.90 7.04
C CYS A 65 4.55 -0.95 7.25
N ILE A 66 5.31 0.01 6.71
CA ILE A 66 6.76 0.09 6.96
C ILE A 66 7.03 0.31 8.45
N ALA A 67 6.35 1.27 9.08
CA ALA A 67 6.53 1.55 10.51
C ALA A 67 6.15 0.34 11.40
N ALA A 68 5.00 -0.29 11.13
CA ALA A 68 4.56 -1.48 11.86
C ALA A 68 5.48 -2.68 11.62
N GLY A 69 5.98 -2.86 10.39
CA GLY A 69 6.94 -3.90 10.05
C GLY A 69 8.27 -3.74 10.79
N ILE A 70 8.82 -2.52 10.80
CA ILE A 70 10.04 -2.20 11.55
C ILE A 70 9.82 -2.45 13.04
N TRP A 71 8.68 -2.02 13.59
CA TRP A 71 8.36 -2.22 15.00
C TRP A 71 8.25 -3.71 15.36
N GLY A 72 7.52 -4.49 14.58
CA GLY A 72 7.38 -5.95 14.76
C GLY A 72 8.71 -6.70 14.66
N ILE A 73 9.60 -6.26 13.78
CA ILE A 73 10.96 -6.80 13.65
C ILE A 73 11.83 -6.39 14.84
N SER A 74 11.69 -5.18 15.36
CA SER A 74 12.55 -4.62 16.42
C SER A 74 12.23 -5.12 17.82
N ILE A 75 10.95 -5.41 18.12
CA ILE A 75 10.50 -5.95 19.42
C ILE A 75 11.34 -7.13 19.93
N PRO A 76 11.63 -8.19 19.16
CA PRO A 76 12.40 -9.32 19.65
C PRO A 76 13.88 -9.02 19.95
N PHE A 77 14.40 -7.83 19.57
CA PHE A 77 15.79 -7.41 19.82
C PHE A 77 15.92 -6.32 20.89
N LEU A 78 14.80 -5.87 21.47
CA LEU A 78 14.69 -4.84 22.51
C LEU A 78 14.36 -5.49 23.86
#